data_AF-A0A1G4IQF9-F1
#
_entry.id   AF-A0A1G4IQF9-F1
#
_cell.length_a   1.000
_cell.length_b   1.000
_cell.length_c   1.000
_cell.angle_alpha   90.00
_cell.angle_beta   90.00
_cell.angle_gamma   90.00
#
_symmetry.space_group_name_H-M   'P 1'
#
loop_
_entity.id
_entity.type
_entity.pdbx_description
1 polymer ?
#
loop_
_entity_poly.entity_id
_entity_poly.type
_entity_poly.pdbx_seq_one_letter_code
_entity_poly.pdbx_strand_id
1 'polypeptide(L)'
;MAVQKVIRKKSKAKIDPVARMKVIWLVGHGLTLGLGAIYALFYLSQCLTFYRYRSWKTLFLIARRPHFKSKTWGHLLWRLLPQITYRMSLIGVLASHSVTSYQNWCSLNPSWYDLLSKENFQSILIATLMLFSRASLFKLVPFMLTSFLHLTVKDQKDATTEEISEEKTKEPKHKDKTASLLHIIAYSELLVMVSLLFDIITLRDNLGGFVLALYMSIYWLRLNFSPYAQETLLILVLKVDKKVPPKFQPQWRGVKQFLYLRMDESRKHQ
;
A
#
# COMPACT_ATOMS: atom_id res chain seq x y z
N MET A 1 44.06 -34.48 42.96
CA MET A 1 43.90 -34.24 41.51
C MET A 1 42.80 -33.21 41.31
N ALA A 2 43.12 -32.02 40.79
CA ALA A 2 42.14 -30.97 40.56
C ALA A 2 41.34 -31.28 39.28
N VAL A 3 40.03 -31.50 39.42
CA VAL A 3 39.13 -31.72 38.27
C VAL A 3 38.94 -30.39 37.55
N GLN A 4 39.57 -30.24 36.38
CA GLN A 4 39.35 -29.10 35.50
C GLN A 4 37.86 -29.04 35.10
N LYS A 5 37.17 -27.99 35.53
CA LYS A 5 35.81 -27.68 35.09
C LYS A 5 35.88 -27.25 33.61
N VAL A 6 35.58 -28.19 32.71
CA VAL A 6 35.46 -27.89 31.27
C VAL A 6 34.21 -27.02 31.06
N ILE A 7 34.41 -25.72 30.88
CA ILE A 7 33.34 -24.78 30.51
C ILE A 7 32.93 -25.08 29.06
N ARG A 8 31.90 -25.91 28.87
CA ARG A 8 31.30 -26.12 27.55
C ARG A 8 30.53 -24.86 27.15
N LYS A 9 30.90 -24.26 26.02
CA LYS A 9 30.17 -23.16 25.40
C LYS A 9 28.74 -23.61 25.12
N LYS A 10 27.74 -23.03 25.80
CA LYS A 10 26.31 -23.32 25.52
C LYS A 10 26.09 -23.13 24.02
N SER A 11 25.61 -24.17 23.34
CA SER A 11 25.22 -24.06 21.92
C SER A 11 24.23 -22.90 21.82
N LYS A 12 24.50 -21.94 20.92
CA LYS A 12 23.58 -20.83 20.67
C LYS A 12 22.19 -21.42 20.47
N ALA A 13 21.22 -21.02 21.29
CA ALA A 13 19.83 -21.46 21.14
C ALA A 13 19.43 -21.22 19.67
N LYS A 14 18.97 -22.26 18.98
CA LYS A 14 18.48 -22.12 17.61
C LYS A 14 17.31 -21.13 17.68
N ILE A 15 17.51 -19.94 17.13
CA ILE A 15 16.46 -18.90 17.08
C ILE A 15 15.33 -19.47 16.23
N ASP A 16 14.11 -19.46 16.75
CA ASP A 16 12.95 -19.94 16.02
C ASP A 16 12.76 -19.13 14.73
N PRO A 17 12.75 -19.76 13.55
CA PRO A 17 12.66 -19.05 12.27
C PRO A 17 11.33 -18.28 12.15
N VAL A 18 10.26 -18.81 12.74
CA VAL A 18 8.94 -18.17 12.77
C VAL A 18 8.95 -16.89 13.59
N ALA A 19 9.63 -16.87 14.74
CA ALA A 19 9.76 -15.67 15.57
C ALA A 19 10.52 -14.57 14.82
N ARG A 20 11.60 -14.93 14.10
CA ARG A 20 12.35 -13.99 13.26
C ARG A 20 11.48 -13.39 12.15
N MET A 21 10.68 -14.21 11.46
CA MET A 21 9.76 -13.74 10.43
C MET A 21 8.70 -12.78 10.99
N LYS A 22 8.13 -13.08 12.17
CA LYS A 22 7.18 -12.18 12.86
C LYS A 22 7.82 -10.82 13.18
N VAL A 23 9.08 -10.79 13.61
CA VAL A 23 9.81 -9.55 13.85
C VAL A 23 10.01 -8.77 12.56
N ILE A 24 10.46 -9.42 11.48
CA ILE A 24 10.63 -8.75 10.18
C ILE A 24 9.31 -8.18 9.67
N TRP A 25 8.22 -8.94 9.81
CA TRP A 25 6.87 -8.51 9.43
C TRP A 25 6.43 -7.26 10.21
N LEU A 26 6.61 -7.27 11.54
CA LEU A 26 6.25 -6.14 12.40
C LEU A 26 7.11 -4.91 12.12
N VAL A 27 8.43 -5.10 11.97
CA VAL A 27 9.35 -4.03 11.59
C VAL A 27 8.97 -3.48 10.22
N GLY A 28 8.59 -4.31 9.25
CA GLY A 28 8.18 -3.88 7.92
C GLY A 28 6.95 -2.96 7.95
N HIS A 29 5.88 -3.35 8.65
CA HIS A 29 4.69 -2.50 8.79
C HIS A 29 4.96 -1.25 9.64
N GLY A 30 5.72 -1.38 10.73
CA GLY A 30 6.12 -0.23 11.56
C GLY A 30 6.97 0.78 10.80
N LEU A 31 7.88 0.31 9.95
CA LEU A 31 8.72 1.14 9.10
C LEU A 31 7.90 1.80 7.99
N THR A 32 6.94 1.09 7.41
CA THR A 32 6.00 1.63 6.43
C THR A 32 5.22 2.81 7.02
N LEU A 33 4.62 2.63 8.20
CA LEU A 33 3.84 3.66 8.87
C LEU A 33 4.70 4.81 9.40
N GLY A 34 5.76 4.52 10.13
CA GLY A 34 6.61 5.53 10.76
C GLY A 34 7.29 6.42 9.73
N LEU A 35 8.00 5.82 8.76
CA LEU A 35 8.68 6.58 7.72
C LEU A 35 7.71 7.19 6.71
N GLY A 36 6.57 6.52 6.46
CA GLY A 36 5.50 7.06 5.64
C GLY A 36 4.85 8.30 6.25
N ALA A 37 4.60 8.31 7.56
CA ALA A 37 4.10 9.47 8.29
C ALA A 37 5.10 10.62 8.27
N ILE A 38 6.40 10.34 8.51
CA ILE A 38 7.45 11.34 8.40
C ILE A 38 7.46 11.94 6.99
N TYR A 39 7.42 11.11 5.94
CA TYR A 39 7.34 11.58 4.56
C TYR A 39 6.08 12.43 4.29
N ALA A 40 4.93 12.03 4.82
CA ALA A 40 3.68 12.77 4.70
C ALA A 40 3.80 14.17 5.33
N LEU A 41 4.39 14.28 6.52
CA LEU A 41 4.64 15.57 7.18
C LEU A 41 5.57 16.47 6.33
N PHE A 42 6.65 15.91 5.78
CA PHE A 42 7.53 16.65 4.87
C PHE A 42 6.80 17.13 3.61
N TYR A 43 6.00 16.25 3.00
CA TYR A 43 5.23 16.57 1.80
C TYR A 43 4.22 17.69 2.08
N LEU A 44 3.45 17.59 3.17
CA LEU A 44 2.48 18.60 3.58
C LEU A 44 3.16 19.93 3.92
N SER A 45 4.27 19.90 4.65
CA SER A 45 5.08 21.09 4.96
C SER A 45 5.58 21.79 3.69
N GLN A 46 6.04 21.02 2.70
CA GLN A 46 6.43 21.56 1.39
C GLN A 46 5.23 22.16 0.64
N CYS A 47 4.06 21.52 0.65
CA CYS A 47 2.86 22.07 0.04
C CYS A 47 2.41 23.38 0.72
N LEU A 48 2.41 23.43 2.05
CA LEU A 48 2.02 24.60 2.85
C LEU A 48 2.99 25.76 2.67
N THR A 49 4.30 25.50 2.67
CA THR A 49 5.31 26.54 2.43
C THR A 49 5.27 27.03 0.99
N PHE A 50 5.03 26.15 0.00
CA PHE A 50 4.84 26.56 -1.39
C PHE A 50 3.62 27.49 -1.54
N TYR A 51 2.52 27.19 -0.84
CA TYR A 51 1.31 28.01 -0.77
C TYR A 51 1.56 29.38 -0.12
N ARG A 52 2.39 29.43 0.94
CA ARG A 52 2.74 30.68 1.64
C ARG A 52 3.54 31.65 0.77
N TYR A 53 4.33 31.14 -0.18
CA TYR A 53 5.28 31.95 -0.97
C TYR A 53 4.90 32.12 -2.45
N ARG A 54 3.83 31.50 -2.95
CA ARG A 54 3.48 31.55 -4.38
C ARG A 54 1.97 31.51 -4.62
N SER A 55 1.46 32.44 -5.42
CA SER A 55 0.02 32.58 -5.72
C SER A 55 -0.53 31.36 -6.48
N TRP A 56 -1.83 31.08 -6.36
CA TRP A 56 -2.48 29.91 -6.96
C TRP A 56 -2.31 29.84 -8.50
N LYS A 57 -2.15 30.99 -9.14
CA LYS A 57 -1.91 31.11 -10.60
C LYS A 57 -0.57 30.50 -11.04
N THR A 58 0.39 30.42 -10.13
CA THR A 58 1.74 29.89 -10.39
C THR A 58 1.95 28.44 -9.98
N LEU A 59 0.90 27.77 -9.49
CA LEU A 59 0.91 26.36 -9.09
C LEU A 59 1.13 25.42 -10.30
N PHE A 60 0.73 25.85 -11.49
CA PHE A 60 0.69 25.02 -12.70
C PHE A 60 1.81 25.31 -13.73
N LEU A 61 2.54 26.43 -13.58
CA LEU A 61 3.43 26.95 -14.63
C LEU A 61 4.94 26.79 -14.34
N ILE A 62 5.36 26.00 -13.36
CA ILE A 62 6.80 25.91 -13.00
C ILE A 62 7.33 24.48 -13.10
N ALA A 63 8.04 24.25 -14.20
CA ALA A 63 8.86 23.09 -14.51
C ALA A 63 10.27 23.12 -13.84
N ARG A 64 10.65 24.20 -13.12
CA ARG A 64 12.00 24.31 -12.52
C ARG A 64 11.98 24.55 -11.02
N ARG A 65 12.67 23.65 -10.29
CA ARG A 65 12.89 23.76 -8.84
C ARG A 65 13.73 25.01 -8.54
N PRO A 66 13.42 25.79 -7.49
CA PRO A 66 14.27 26.89 -7.08
C PRO A 66 15.68 26.38 -6.76
N HIS A 67 16.68 27.00 -7.39
CA HIS A 67 18.07 26.58 -7.32
C HIS A 67 18.72 27.15 -6.04
N PHE A 68 18.50 26.49 -4.91
CA PHE A 68 19.19 26.83 -3.67
C PHE A 68 20.63 26.29 -3.72
N LYS A 69 21.63 27.19 -3.78
CA LYS A 69 23.05 26.84 -3.62
C LYS A 69 23.28 26.41 -2.16
N SER A 70 23.36 25.11 -1.91
CA SER A 70 23.61 24.54 -0.58
C SER A 70 25.12 24.59 -0.26
N LYS A 71 25.50 25.16 0.90
CA LYS A 71 26.88 25.16 1.41
C LYS A 71 27.10 24.23 2.62
N THR A 72 26.05 23.64 3.19
CA THR A 72 26.14 22.92 4.49
C THR A 72 25.53 21.52 4.40
N TRP A 73 26.18 20.53 5.02
CA TRP A 73 25.76 19.12 5.08
C TRP A 73 24.33 18.93 5.63
N GLY A 74 23.91 19.76 6.59
CA GLY A 74 22.56 19.71 7.16
C GLY A 74 21.45 19.98 6.12
N HIS A 75 21.66 20.93 5.20
CA HIS A 75 20.69 21.19 4.12
C HIS A 75 20.67 20.08 3.08
N LEU A 76 21.80 19.41 2.84
CA LEU A 76 21.85 18.23 1.97
C LEU A 76 21.04 17.09 2.57
N LEU A 77 21.22 16.80 3.86
CA LEU A 77 20.44 15.81 4.60
C LEU A 77 18.95 16.13 4.55
N TRP A 78 18.56 17.38 4.86
CA TRP A 78 17.15 17.81 4.82
C TRP A 78 16.52 17.64 3.43
N ARG A 79 17.31 17.84 2.36
CA ARG A 79 16.86 17.66 0.97
C ARG A 79 16.69 16.19 0.59
N LEU A 80 17.56 15.31 1.08
CA LEU A 80 17.53 13.87 0.79
C LEU A 80 16.54 13.11 1.68
N LEU A 81 16.28 13.62 2.88
CA LEU A 81 15.41 13.01 3.87
C LEU A 81 14.04 12.57 3.32
N PRO A 82 13.25 13.41 2.61
CA PRO A 82 11.97 12.96 2.07
C PRO A 82 12.10 11.85 1.01
N GLN A 83 13.19 11.79 0.26
CA GLN A 83 13.41 10.72 -0.72
C GLN A 83 13.79 9.41 -0.03
N ILE A 84 14.62 9.50 1.02
CA ILE A 84 15.05 8.35 1.81
C ILE A 84 13.87 7.77 2.58
N THR A 85 13.09 8.59 3.28
CA THR A 85 11.94 8.13 4.08
C THR A 85 10.87 7.48 3.20
N TYR A 86 10.59 8.03 2.02
CA TYR A 86 9.70 7.40 1.03
C TYR A 86 10.18 6.03 0.58
N ARG A 87 11.44 5.92 0.13
CA ARG A 87 12.02 4.66 -0.38
C ARG A 87 12.11 3.60 0.71
N MET A 88 12.52 4.00 1.91
CA MET A 88 12.57 3.11 3.06
C MET A 88 11.17 2.62 3.42
N SER A 89 10.16 3.49 3.46
CA SER A 89 8.76 3.07 3.69
C SER A 89 8.32 1.98 2.71
N LEU A 90 8.65 2.11 1.41
CA LEU A 90 8.38 1.06 0.42
C LEU A 90 9.16 -0.23 0.63
N ILE A 91 10.42 -0.15 1.10
CA ILE A 91 11.19 -1.33 1.50
C ILE A 91 10.50 -2.05 2.68
N GLY A 92 9.88 -1.29 3.59
CA GLY A 92 9.04 -1.83 4.67
C GLY A 92 7.86 -2.65 4.13
N VAL A 93 7.17 -2.15 3.11
CA VAL A 93 6.07 -2.85 2.42
C VAL A 93 6.58 -4.13 1.77
N LEU A 94 7.70 -4.06 1.06
CA LEU A 94 8.30 -5.24 0.44
C LEU A 94 8.63 -6.30 1.49
N ALA A 95 9.24 -5.90 2.61
CA ALA A 95 9.58 -6.83 3.69
C ALA A 95 8.35 -7.50 4.30
N SER A 96 7.33 -6.73 4.68
CA SER A 96 6.14 -7.29 5.34
C SER A 96 5.32 -8.19 4.41
N HIS A 97 5.03 -7.74 3.20
CA HIS A 97 4.25 -8.54 2.24
C HIS A 97 5.04 -9.74 1.71
N SER A 98 6.38 -9.66 1.61
CA SER A 98 7.20 -10.82 1.25
C SER A 98 7.18 -11.88 2.34
N VAL A 99 7.22 -11.49 3.63
CA VAL A 99 7.08 -12.45 4.74
C VAL A 99 5.71 -13.12 4.70
N THR A 100 4.62 -12.36 4.54
CA THR A 100 3.27 -12.93 4.46
C THR A 100 3.14 -13.88 3.26
N SER A 101 3.69 -13.50 2.09
CA SER A 101 3.67 -14.35 0.90
C SER A 101 4.50 -15.61 1.12
N TYR A 102 5.69 -15.48 1.70
CA TYR A 102 6.54 -16.62 2.01
C TYR A 102 5.85 -17.58 2.98
N GLN A 103 5.21 -17.09 4.04
CA GLN A 103 4.51 -17.94 5.00
C GLN A 103 3.34 -18.70 4.38
N ASN A 104 2.57 -18.05 3.49
CA ASN A 104 1.45 -18.68 2.81
C ASN A 104 1.89 -19.79 1.84
N TRP A 105 3.07 -19.65 1.26
CA TRP A 105 3.54 -20.52 0.18
C TRP A 105 4.74 -21.40 0.55
N CYS A 106 5.31 -21.29 1.75
CA CYS A 106 6.52 -22.07 2.11
C CYS A 106 6.29 -23.59 2.05
N SER A 107 5.05 -24.05 2.24
CA SER A 107 4.67 -25.47 2.20
C SER A 107 4.06 -25.90 0.86
N LEU A 108 3.85 -24.97 -0.06
CA LEU A 108 3.17 -25.18 -1.34
C LEU A 108 4.14 -24.81 -2.45
N ASN A 109 4.13 -25.51 -3.59
CA ASN A 109 4.91 -25.08 -4.77
C ASN A 109 3.97 -24.33 -5.73
N PRO A 110 3.66 -23.04 -5.49
CA PRO A 110 2.69 -22.32 -6.31
C PRO A 110 3.20 -22.13 -7.74
N SER A 111 2.26 -22.16 -8.68
CA SER A 111 2.52 -21.63 -10.02
C SER A 111 2.58 -20.10 -10.00
N TRP A 112 3.13 -19.50 -11.06
CA TRP A 112 3.14 -18.04 -11.21
C TRP A 112 1.73 -17.42 -11.23
N TYR A 113 0.74 -18.14 -11.75
CA TYR A 113 -0.65 -17.70 -11.76
C TYR A 113 -1.25 -17.65 -10.35
N ASP A 114 -0.91 -18.62 -9.51
CA ASP A 114 -1.38 -18.65 -8.12
C ASP A 114 -0.82 -17.47 -7.33
N LEU A 115 0.46 -17.13 -7.54
CA LEU A 115 1.08 -15.94 -6.94
C LEU A 115 0.40 -14.66 -7.41
N LEU A 116 0.20 -14.51 -8.73
CA LEU A 116 -0.43 -13.33 -9.33
C LEU A 116 -1.86 -13.10 -8.83
N SER A 117 -2.61 -14.16 -8.51
CA SER A 117 -3.95 -14.04 -7.95
C SER A 117 -3.99 -13.43 -6.55
N LYS A 118 -2.90 -13.49 -5.78
CA LYS A 118 -2.89 -13.05 -4.38
C LYS A 118 -2.61 -11.57 -4.23
N GLU A 119 -3.41 -10.91 -3.41
CA GLU A 119 -3.30 -9.48 -3.13
C GLU A 119 -1.94 -9.07 -2.56
N ASN A 120 -1.33 -9.92 -1.73
CA ASN A 120 -0.01 -9.65 -1.15
C ASN A 120 1.09 -9.58 -2.22
N PHE A 121 1.03 -10.48 -3.22
CA PHE A 121 2.00 -10.48 -4.32
C PHE A 121 1.75 -9.30 -5.26
N GLN A 122 0.49 -8.98 -5.54
CA GLN A 122 0.12 -7.76 -6.28
C GLN A 122 0.66 -6.50 -5.57
N SER A 123 0.55 -6.42 -4.24
CA SER A 123 1.12 -5.31 -3.45
C SER A 123 2.65 -5.25 -3.56
N ILE A 124 3.36 -6.37 -3.60
CA ILE A 124 4.82 -6.40 -3.85
C ILE A 124 5.15 -5.85 -5.23
N LEU A 125 4.41 -6.26 -6.27
CA LEU A 125 4.60 -5.77 -7.64
C LEU A 125 4.38 -4.25 -7.72
N ILE A 126 3.30 -3.75 -7.12
CA ILE A 126 3.02 -2.31 -7.06
C ILE A 126 4.11 -1.59 -6.26
N ALA A 127 4.51 -2.08 -5.09
CA ALA A 127 5.55 -1.45 -4.28
C ALA A 127 6.90 -1.39 -5.01
N THR A 128 7.25 -2.45 -5.74
CA THR A 128 8.45 -2.51 -6.58
C THR A 128 8.39 -1.48 -7.70
N LEU A 129 7.25 -1.39 -8.39
CA LEU A 129 7.01 -0.38 -9.42
C LEU A 129 7.15 1.05 -8.85
N MET A 130 6.62 1.29 -7.65
CA MET A 130 6.69 2.60 -7.00
C MET A 130 8.08 2.97 -6.48
N LEU A 131 8.94 1.98 -6.19
CA LEU A 131 10.31 2.21 -5.74
C LEU A 131 11.17 2.88 -6.81
N PHE A 132 10.93 2.54 -8.08
CA PHE A 132 11.63 3.12 -9.23
C PHE A 132 10.92 4.36 -9.80
N SER A 133 9.67 4.60 -9.39
CA SER A 133 8.91 5.78 -9.80
C SER A 133 9.24 7.01 -8.94
N ARG A 134 8.78 8.18 -9.39
CA ARG A 134 8.84 9.41 -8.60
C ARG A 134 8.07 9.28 -7.28
N ALA A 135 8.69 9.74 -6.19
CA ALA A 135 8.07 9.82 -4.88
C ALA A 135 6.81 10.70 -4.87
N SER A 136 5.70 10.14 -4.39
CA SER A 136 4.42 10.80 -4.21
C SER A 136 3.69 10.23 -3.00
N LEU A 137 3.08 11.11 -2.20
CA LEU A 137 2.32 10.71 -1.02
C LEU A 137 1.15 9.80 -1.39
N PHE A 138 0.44 10.10 -2.48
CA PHE A 138 -0.72 9.34 -2.92
C PHE A 138 -0.38 7.88 -3.18
N LYS A 139 0.79 7.59 -3.76
CA LYS A 139 1.29 6.23 -4.01
C LYS A 139 1.53 5.43 -2.72
N LEU A 140 1.75 6.12 -1.59
CA LEU A 140 2.07 5.50 -0.31
C LEU A 140 0.84 5.28 0.57
N VAL A 141 -0.21 6.09 0.41
CA VAL A 141 -1.42 6.04 1.24
C VAL A 141 -2.05 4.65 1.32
N PRO A 142 -2.26 3.91 0.21
CA PRO A 142 -2.83 2.56 0.28
C PRO A 142 -1.97 1.61 1.13
N PHE A 143 -0.65 1.70 1.03
CA PHE A 143 0.28 0.88 1.79
C PHE A 143 0.33 1.24 3.28
N MET A 144 0.17 2.53 3.61
CA MET A 144 0.05 2.97 4.99
C MET A 144 -1.26 2.48 5.60
N LEU A 145 -2.39 2.59 4.88
CA LEU A 145 -3.69 2.13 5.37
C LEU A 145 -3.74 0.61 5.56
N THR A 146 -3.19 -0.15 4.61
CA THR A 146 -3.07 -1.62 4.75
C THR A 146 -2.15 -2.01 5.91
N SER A 147 -1.02 -1.32 6.09
CA SER A 147 -0.13 -1.55 7.23
C SER A 147 -0.78 -1.20 8.57
N PHE A 148 -1.56 -0.11 8.61
CA PHE A 148 -2.35 0.26 9.77
C PHE A 148 -3.38 -0.82 10.11
N LEU A 149 -4.12 -1.31 9.11
CA LEU A 149 -5.07 -2.40 9.27
C LEU A 149 -4.41 -3.69 9.79
N HIS A 150 -3.25 -4.05 9.26
CA HIS A 150 -2.54 -5.25 9.69
C HIS A 150 -2.04 -5.17 11.13
N LEU A 151 -1.58 -4.01 11.58
CA LEU A 151 -1.16 -3.82 12.97
C LEU A 151 -2.34 -3.76 13.93
N THR A 152 -3.42 -3.04 13.59
CA THR A 152 -4.61 -2.97 14.47
C THR A 152 -5.29 -4.32 14.65
N VAL A 153 -5.40 -5.12 13.57
CA VAL A 153 -5.93 -6.49 13.66
C VAL A 153 -5.00 -7.42 14.44
N LYS A 154 -3.68 -7.20 14.38
CA LYS A 154 -2.74 -7.99 15.17
C LYS A 154 -2.86 -7.68 16.66
N ASP A 155 -2.84 -6.41 17.03
CA ASP A 155 -2.94 -5.99 18.44
C ASP A 155 -4.25 -6.52 19.05
N GLN A 156 -5.32 -6.59 18.25
CA GLN A 156 -6.57 -7.23 18.64
C GLN A 156 -6.44 -8.75 18.84
N LYS A 157 -5.76 -9.49 17.96
CA LYS A 157 -5.57 -10.94 18.12
C LYS A 157 -4.71 -11.28 19.33
N ASP A 158 -3.67 -10.49 19.60
CA ASP A 158 -2.81 -10.68 20.75
C ASP A 158 -3.59 -10.35 22.05
N ALA A 159 -4.39 -9.28 22.07
CA ALA A 159 -5.30 -8.96 23.18
C ALA A 159 -6.38 -10.03 23.41
N THR A 160 -7.04 -10.51 22.35
CA THR A 160 -8.02 -11.60 22.45
C THR A 160 -7.37 -12.93 22.86
N THR A 161 -6.11 -13.19 22.50
CA THR A 161 -5.40 -14.41 22.94
C THR A 161 -5.05 -14.37 24.44
N GLU A 162 -4.84 -13.18 25.01
CA GLU A 162 -4.70 -13.00 26.47
C GLU A 162 -6.07 -13.07 27.19
N GLU A 163 -7.14 -12.59 26.56
CA GLU A 163 -8.50 -12.60 27.12
C GLU A 163 -9.27 -13.93 26.91
N ILE A 164 -8.84 -14.85 26.05
CA ILE A 164 -9.49 -16.17 25.84
C ILE A 164 -9.47 -17.07 27.10
N SER A 165 -8.81 -16.63 28.18
CA SER A 165 -8.99 -17.23 29.51
C SER A 165 -10.37 -16.95 30.11
N GLU A 166 -11.07 -15.88 29.71
CA GLU A 166 -12.37 -15.51 30.27
C GLU A 166 -13.31 -14.94 29.19
N GLU A 167 -14.37 -15.70 28.91
CA GLU A 167 -15.65 -15.20 28.37
C GLU A 167 -15.74 -14.88 26.86
N LYS A 168 -16.11 -15.91 26.10
CA LYS A 168 -16.84 -15.76 24.83
C LYS A 168 -18.14 -14.99 25.08
N THR A 169 -18.38 -13.92 24.32
CA THR A 169 -19.65 -13.53 23.65
C THR A 169 -19.74 -12.01 23.58
N LYS A 170 -19.47 -11.41 22.39
CA LYS A 170 -20.01 -10.12 21.88
C LYS A 170 -19.34 -9.73 20.54
N GLU A 171 -19.76 -10.33 19.42
CA GLU A 171 -19.48 -9.81 18.08
C GLU A 171 -20.80 -9.35 17.42
N PRO A 172 -21.02 -8.04 17.26
CA PRO A 172 -21.32 -7.55 15.90
C PRO A 172 -20.75 -6.16 15.53
N LYS A 173 -20.35 -5.30 16.49
CA LYS A 173 -20.05 -3.87 16.21
C LYS A 173 -18.69 -3.61 15.53
N HIS A 174 -17.77 -4.57 15.54
CA HIS A 174 -16.39 -4.33 15.10
C HIS A 174 -16.12 -4.73 13.63
N LYS A 175 -16.94 -5.63 13.07
CA LYS A 175 -16.85 -6.06 11.67
C LYS A 175 -17.07 -4.89 10.70
N ASP A 176 -17.92 -3.94 11.09
CA ASP A 176 -18.28 -2.76 10.29
C ASP A 176 -17.10 -1.76 10.16
N LYS A 177 -16.29 -1.59 11.22
CA LYS A 177 -15.12 -0.70 11.19
C LYS A 177 -14.05 -1.24 10.25
N THR A 178 -13.80 -2.55 10.29
CA THR A 178 -12.86 -3.19 9.36
C THR A 178 -13.34 -3.11 7.92
N ALA A 179 -14.64 -3.37 7.66
CA ALA A 179 -15.21 -3.27 6.31
C ALA A 179 -15.10 -1.84 5.75
N SER A 180 -15.42 -0.81 6.55
CA SER A 180 -15.26 0.59 6.13
C SER A 180 -13.80 0.96 5.84
N LEU A 181 -12.82 0.46 6.60
CA LEU A 181 -11.39 0.63 6.30
C LEU A 181 -10.99 -0.02 4.98
N LEU A 182 -11.52 -1.21 4.66
CA LEU A 182 -11.27 -1.88 3.38
C LEU A 182 -11.77 -1.04 2.20
N HIS A 183 -12.95 -0.42 2.30
CA HIS A 183 -13.42 0.51 1.27
C HIS A 183 -12.54 1.76 1.16
N ILE A 184 -12.06 2.30 2.28
CA ILE A 184 -11.14 3.45 2.27
C ILE A 184 -9.82 3.08 1.56
N ILE A 185 -9.30 1.87 1.79
CA ILE A 185 -8.13 1.35 1.07
C ILE A 185 -8.43 1.31 -0.43
N ALA A 186 -9.55 0.72 -0.84
CA ALA A 186 -9.96 0.63 -2.25
C ALA A 186 -10.08 2.02 -2.92
N TYR A 187 -10.67 3.00 -2.23
CA TYR A 187 -10.74 4.39 -2.70
C TYR A 187 -9.35 5.01 -2.82
N SER A 188 -8.45 4.74 -1.88
CA SER A 188 -7.08 5.24 -1.93
C SER A 188 -6.30 4.65 -3.12
N GLU A 189 -6.57 3.41 -3.51
CA GLU A 189 -5.96 2.79 -4.70
C GLU A 189 -6.44 3.45 -5.99
N LEU A 190 -7.74 3.70 -6.11
CA LEU A 190 -8.27 4.48 -7.24
C LEU A 190 -7.68 5.90 -7.27
N LEU A 191 -7.45 6.50 -6.11
CA LEU A 191 -6.79 7.79 -6.00
C LEU A 191 -5.35 7.74 -6.54
N VAL A 192 -4.61 6.63 -6.35
CA VAL A 192 -3.30 6.43 -6.98
C VAL A 192 -3.42 6.49 -8.50
N MET A 193 -4.40 5.80 -9.08
CA MET A 193 -4.65 5.81 -10.52
C MET A 193 -4.88 7.24 -11.04
N VAL A 194 -5.73 8.01 -10.36
CA VAL A 194 -6.00 9.42 -10.70
C VAL A 194 -4.74 10.27 -10.56
N SER A 195 -3.94 10.04 -9.53
CA SER A 195 -2.69 10.78 -9.32
C SER A 195 -1.66 10.51 -10.43
N LEU A 196 -1.57 9.27 -10.92
CA LEU A 196 -0.69 8.89 -12.03
C LEU A 196 -1.18 9.49 -13.36
N LEU A 197 -2.49 9.53 -13.60
CA LEU A 197 -3.08 10.22 -14.75
C LEU A 197 -2.74 11.71 -14.73
N PHE A 198 -2.83 12.35 -13.57
CA PHE A 198 -2.48 13.76 -13.41
C PHE A 198 -0.98 14.02 -13.67
N ASP A 199 -0.10 13.12 -13.21
CA ASP A 199 1.34 13.20 -13.47
C ASP A 199 1.66 13.13 -14.98
N ILE A 200 0.91 12.32 -15.74
CA ILE A 200 1.01 12.23 -17.22
C ILE A 200 0.51 13.50 -17.89
N ILE A 201 -0.68 13.98 -17.53
CA ILE A 201 -1.26 15.20 -18.11
C ILE A 201 -0.35 16.41 -17.85
N THR A 202 0.26 16.47 -16.67
CA THR A 202 1.19 17.54 -16.28
C THR A 202 2.60 17.36 -16.88
N LEU A 203 2.85 16.27 -17.64
CA LEU A 203 4.15 15.90 -18.19
C LEU A 203 5.28 15.98 -17.15
N ARG A 204 4.95 15.62 -15.92
CA ARG A 204 5.80 15.87 -14.75
C ARG A 204 6.89 14.81 -14.59
N ASP A 205 6.72 13.67 -15.25
CA ASP A 205 7.57 12.49 -15.18
C ASP A 205 7.66 11.81 -16.55
N ASN A 206 8.87 11.55 -17.02
CA ASN A 206 9.13 10.92 -18.32
C ASN A 206 8.73 9.44 -18.33
N LEU A 207 8.70 8.79 -17.15
CA LEU A 207 8.33 7.37 -17.01
C LEU A 207 6.89 7.19 -16.52
N GLY A 208 6.13 8.28 -16.34
CA GLY A 208 4.78 8.24 -15.77
C GLY A 208 3.81 7.35 -16.57
N GLY A 209 3.89 7.39 -17.89
CA GLY A 209 3.06 6.56 -18.78
C GLY A 209 3.29 5.06 -18.60
N PHE A 210 4.55 4.63 -18.54
CA PHE A 210 4.90 3.22 -18.30
C PHE A 210 4.43 2.75 -16.91
N VAL A 211 4.63 3.58 -15.90
CA VAL A 211 4.17 3.29 -14.53
C VAL A 211 2.65 3.17 -14.47
N LEU A 212 1.91 4.06 -15.15
CA LEU A 212 0.45 3.94 -15.22
C LEU A 212 0.02 2.65 -15.94
N ALA A 213 0.61 2.33 -17.09
CA ALA A 213 0.23 1.13 -17.85
C ALA A 213 0.45 -0.16 -17.05
N LEU A 214 1.60 -0.27 -16.36
CA LEU A 214 1.89 -1.40 -15.48
C LEU A 214 0.96 -1.42 -14.25
N TYR A 215 0.72 -0.26 -13.64
CA TYR A 215 -0.23 -0.16 -12.53
C TYR A 215 -1.64 -0.58 -12.94
N MET A 216 -2.12 -0.14 -14.11
CA MET A 216 -3.42 -0.55 -14.66
C MET A 216 -3.48 -2.06 -14.90
N SER A 217 -2.41 -2.67 -15.39
CA SER A 217 -2.34 -4.12 -15.61
C SER A 217 -2.45 -4.89 -14.29
N ILE A 218 -1.77 -4.44 -13.24
CA ILE A 218 -1.86 -5.06 -11.90
C ILE A 218 -3.22 -4.75 -11.25
N TYR A 219 -3.75 -3.55 -11.42
CA TYR A 219 -5.06 -3.17 -10.87
C TYR A 219 -6.20 -3.94 -11.53
N TRP A 220 -6.09 -4.24 -12.83
CA TRP A 220 -7.02 -5.13 -13.53
C TRP A 220 -7.05 -6.53 -12.90
N LEU A 221 -5.87 -7.06 -12.55
CA LEU A 221 -5.75 -8.32 -11.84
C LEU A 221 -6.42 -8.24 -10.46
N ARG A 222 -6.22 -7.12 -9.74
CA ARG A 222 -6.87 -6.89 -8.46
C ARG A 222 -8.39 -6.83 -8.56
N LEU A 223 -8.94 -6.21 -9.60
CA LEU A 223 -10.38 -6.22 -9.85
C LEU A 223 -10.94 -7.64 -10.08
N ASN A 224 -10.17 -8.55 -10.65
CA ASN A 224 -10.64 -9.93 -10.87
C ASN A 224 -10.65 -10.77 -9.58
N PHE A 225 -9.73 -10.53 -8.65
CA PHE A 225 -9.54 -11.40 -7.48
C PHE A 225 -9.98 -10.79 -6.15
N SER A 226 -10.17 -9.47 -6.07
CA SER A 226 -10.45 -8.76 -4.83
C SER A 226 -11.90 -8.28 -4.72
N PRO A 227 -12.71 -8.81 -3.79
CA PRO A 227 -14.12 -8.48 -3.68
C PRO A 227 -14.36 -7.02 -3.25
N TYR A 228 -13.50 -6.45 -2.39
CA TYR A 228 -13.65 -5.06 -1.95
C TYR A 228 -13.36 -4.06 -3.08
N ALA A 229 -12.44 -4.40 -3.98
CA ALA A 229 -12.12 -3.57 -5.13
C ALA A 229 -13.29 -3.55 -6.12
N GLN A 230 -13.92 -4.71 -6.36
CA GLN A 230 -15.11 -4.83 -7.20
C GLN A 230 -16.29 -4.02 -6.66
N GLU A 231 -16.58 -4.14 -5.36
CA GLU A 231 -17.68 -3.41 -4.72
C GLU A 231 -17.46 -1.89 -4.80
N THR A 232 -16.24 -1.44 -4.54
CA THR A 232 -15.90 -0.01 -4.60
C THR A 232 -16.01 0.54 -6.02
N LEU A 233 -15.58 -0.24 -7.03
CA LEU A 233 -15.74 0.12 -8.44
C LEU A 233 -17.23 0.21 -8.81
N LEU A 234 -18.06 -0.74 -8.35
CA LEU A 234 -19.50 -0.73 -8.59
C LEU A 234 -20.15 0.51 -7.99
N ILE A 235 -19.82 0.88 -6.74
CA ILE A 235 -20.33 2.10 -6.10
C ILE A 235 -19.95 3.34 -6.93
N LEU A 236 -18.72 3.39 -7.44
CA LEU A 236 -18.26 4.50 -8.25
C LEU A 236 -19.00 4.55 -9.60
N VAL A 237 -19.18 3.41 -10.25
CA VAL A 237 -19.95 3.29 -11.50
C VAL A 237 -21.39 3.74 -11.29
N LEU A 238 -22.05 3.36 -10.19
CA LEU A 238 -23.41 3.82 -9.87
C LEU A 238 -23.48 5.34 -9.62
N LYS A 239 -22.46 5.93 -9.02
CA LYS A 239 -22.37 7.40 -8.85
C LYS A 239 -22.17 8.11 -10.18
N VAL A 240 -21.35 7.56 -11.07
CA VAL A 240 -21.11 8.10 -12.41
C VAL A 240 -22.36 7.96 -13.28
N ASP A 241 -23.10 6.85 -13.17
CA ASP A 241 -24.33 6.57 -13.94
C ASP A 241 -25.35 7.71 -13.83
N LYS A 242 -25.50 8.28 -12.63
CA LYS A 242 -26.40 9.42 -12.38
C LYS A 242 -26.00 10.71 -13.12
N LYS A 243 -24.75 10.80 -13.58
CA LYS A 243 -24.19 11.99 -14.25
C LYS A 243 -23.94 11.77 -15.75
N VAL A 244 -24.25 10.59 -16.30
CA VAL A 244 -24.01 10.31 -17.72
C VAL A 244 -25.12 10.93 -18.58
N PRO A 245 -24.79 11.82 -19.54
CA PRO A 245 -25.79 12.40 -20.43
C PRO A 245 -26.38 11.35 -21.38
N PRO A 246 -27.63 11.54 -21.85
CA PRO A 246 -28.37 10.54 -22.64
C PRO A 246 -27.63 10.10 -23.92
N LYS A 247 -26.77 10.97 -24.47
CA LYS A 247 -25.96 10.69 -25.68
C LYS A 247 -25.00 9.50 -25.53
N PHE A 248 -24.47 9.25 -24.34
CA PHE A 248 -23.49 8.17 -24.09
C PHE A 248 -24.08 6.96 -23.36
N GLN A 249 -25.39 6.96 -23.09
CA GLN A 249 -26.09 5.84 -22.45
C GLN A 249 -25.90 4.47 -23.14
N PRO A 250 -25.93 4.32 -24.48
CA PRO A 250 -25.77 3.00 -25.09
C PRO A 250 -24.35 2.43 -24.87
N GLN A 251 -23.31 3.25 -24.99
CA GLN A 251 -21.92 2.85 -24.71
C GLN A 251 -21.73 2.52 -23.23
N TRP A 252 -22.33 3.33 -22.35
CA TRP A 252 -22.27 3.13 -20.91
C TRP A 252 -22.96 1.85 -20.45
N ARG A 253 -24.09 1.46 -21.08
CA ARG A 253 -24.74 0.16 -20.82
C ARG A 253 -23.82 -1.02 -21.14
N GLY A 254 -23.05 -0.96 -22.23
CA GLY A 254 -22.06 -1.99 -22.56
C GLY A 254 -20.99 -2.14 -21.48
N VAL A 255 -20.46 -1.01 -20.98
CA VAL A 255 -19.50 -1.01 -19.86
C VAL A 255 -20.12 -1.60 -18.58
N LYS A 256 -21.36 -1.21 -18.25
CA LYS A 256 -22.07 -1.75 -17.07
C LYS A 256 -22.27 -3.25 -17.19
N GLN A 257 -22.76 -3.73 -18.34
CA GLN A 257 -23.01 -5.15 -18.57
C GLN A 257 -21.73 -5.97 -18.48
N PHE A 258 -20.63 -5.47 -19.05
CA PHE A 258 -19.32 -6.11 -18.94
C PHE A 258 -18.86 -6.24 -17.47
N LEU A 259 -19.00 -5.18 -16.68
CA LEU A 259 -18.64 -5.19 -15.26
C LEU A 259 -19.50 -6.17 -14.44
N TYR A 260 -20.82 -6.17 -14.66
CA TYR A 260 -21.74 -7.09 -13.97
C TYR A 260 -21.43 -8.55 -14.30
N LEU A 261 -21.18 -8.88 -15.57
CA LEU A 261 -20.82 -10.24 -15.97
C LEU A 261 -19.54 -10.72 -15.28
N ARG A 262 -18.52 -9.86 -15.20
CA ARG A 262 -17.26 -10.20 -14.53
C ARG A 262 -17.39 -10.35 -13.02
N MET A 263 -18.19 -9.51 -12.38
CA MET A 263 -18.47 -9.66 -10.95
C MET A 263 -19.25 -10.94 -10.65
N ASP A 264 -20.17 -11.34 -11.53
CA ASP A 264 -20.93 -12.59 -11.38
C ASP A 264 -20.04 -13.83 -11.55
N GLU A 265 -19.12 -13.82 -12.53
CA GLU A 265 -18.09 -14.86 -12.68
C GLU A 265 -17.20 -14.96 -11.42
N SER A 266 -16.77 -13.82 -10.87
CA SER A 266 -15.95 -13.81 -9.66
C SER A 266 -16.68 -14.39 -8.43
N ARG A 267 -18.00 -14.20 -8.31
CA ARG A 267 -18.79 -14.79 -7.21
C ARG A 267 -18.94 -16.29 -7.36
N LYS A 268 -18.96 -16.83 -8.58
CA LYS A 268 -19.08 -18.27 -8.85
C LYS A 268 -17.80 -19.05 -8.55
N HIS A 269 -16.66 -18.37 -8.47
CA HIS A 269 -15.35 -18.96 -8.19
C HIS A 269 -14.88 -18.78 -6.72
N GLN A 270 -15.67 -18.12 -5.87
CA GLN A 270 -15.49 -18.08 -4.41
C GLN A 270 -16.28 -19.20 -3.74
#